data_AF-A0A1W0VV55-F1
#
_entry.id   AF-A0A1W0VV55-F1
#
_cell.length_a   1.000
_cell.length_b   1.000
_cell.length_c   1.000
_cell.angle_alpha   90.00
_cell.angle_beta   90.00
_cell.angle_gamma   90.00
#
_symmetry.space_group_name_H-M   'P 1'
#
loop_
_entity.id
_entity.type
_entity.pdbx_description
1 polymer ?
#
loop_
_entity_poly.entity_id
_entity_poly.type
_entity_poly.pdbx_seq_one_letter_code
_entity_poly.pdbx_strand_id
1 'polypeptide(L)'
;MASRLQEKLASLSESFPDRRLILLFLLNNSHRLHQCLQSEIEPWWSSLQLYAESLVTKVDGYMQSYLQVSWAPVLSCLFNPTPHFLGKNYSPLTRFESAFREAYITQKQWKVPDPELRKKLRTAIIEQIIPGYTKYIEENNITTPRLAPQELEEMLQDLFEG
;
A
#
# COMPACT_ATOMS: atom_id res chain seq x y z
N MET A 1 -24.92 -7.40 -6.01
CA MET A 1 -23.46 -7.26 -6.26
C MET A 1 -22.70 -6.88 -4.98
N ALA A 2 -23.18 -5.91 -4.19
CA ALA A 2 -22.62 -5.58 -2.87
C ALA A 2 -22.60 -6.78 -1.87
N SER A 3 -23.64 -7.62 -1.89
CA SER A 3 -23.72 -8.85 -1.07
C SER A 3 -22.59 -9.85 -1.33
N ARG A 4 -22.21 -10.04 -2.60
CA ARG A 4 -21.12 -10.94 -3.00
C ARG A 4 -19.75 -10.46 -2.55
N LEU A 5 -19.55 -9.13 -2.44
CA LEU A 5 -18.30 -8.58 -1.94
C LEU A 5 -18.17 -8.82 -0.43
N GLN A 6 -19.27 -8.64 0.32
CA GLN A 6 -19.32 -8.91 1.76
C GLN A 6 -19.16 -10.39 2.08
N GLU A 7 -19.78 -11.29 1.31
CA GLU A 7 -19.59 -12.74 1.46
C GLU A 7 -18.15 -13.16 1.13
N LYS A 8 -17.58 -12.63 0.02
CA LYS A 8 -16.15 -12.84 -0.27
C LYS A 8 -15.25 -12.26 0.81
N LEU A 9 -15.59 -11.12 1.39
CA LEU A 9 -14.84 -10.53 2.50
C LEU A 9 -14.85 -11.40 3.75
N ALA A 10 -16.02 -11.94 4.13
CA ALA A 10 -16.13 -12.84 5.26
C ALA A 10 -15.27 -14.09 5.03
N SER A 11 -15.41 -14.72 3.85
CA SER A 11 -14.58 -15.86 3.46
C SER A 11 -13.08 -15.53 3.42
N LEU A 12 -12.69 -14.37 2.88
CA LEU A 12 -11.29 -13.93 2.82
C LEU A 12 -10.73 -13.61 4.21
N SER A 13 -11.54 -13.05 5.12
CA SER A 13 -11.11 -12.75 6.49
C SER A 13 -10.87 -14.02 7.32
N GLU A 14 -11.57 -15.11 6.98
CA GLU A 14 -11.34 -16.43 7.57
C GLU A 14 -10.13 -17.15 6.95
N SER A 15 -9.86 -16.94 5.65
CA SER A 15 -8.83 -17.66 4.91
C SER A 15 -7.48 -16.92 4.77
N PHE A 16 -7.43 -15.59 4.96
CA PHE A 16 -6.22 -14.78 4.83
C PHE A 16 -5.93 -14.01 6.12
N PRO A 17 -4.85 -14.36 6.86
CA PRO A 17 -4.48 -13.62 8.07
C PRO A 17 -3.84 -12.25 7.78
N ASP A 18 -3.34 -12.02 6.55
CA ASP A 18 -2.64 -10.78 6.22
C ASP A 18 -3.63 -9.64 5.90
N ARG A 19 -3.76 -8.72 6.86
CA ARG A 19 -4.61 -7.53 6.72
C ARG A 19 -4.25 -6.66 5.51
N ARG A 20 -2.99 -6.67 5.07
CA ARG A 20 -2.54 -5.91 3.90
C ARG A 20 -3.17 -6.45 2.61
N LEU A 21 -3.25 -7.77 2.48
CA LEU A 21 -3.94 -8.44 1.35
C LEU A 21 -5.44 -8.15 1.36
N ILE A 22 -6.08 -8.17 2.53
CA ILE A 22 -7.51 -7.83 2.64
C ILE A 22 -7.75 -6.39 2.16
N LEU A 23 -6.92 -5.44 2.58
CA LEU A 23 -7.01 -4.04 2.15
C LEU A 23 -6.78 -3.88 0.65
N LEU A 24 -5.80 -4.59 0.08
CA LEU A 24 -5.55 -4.56 -1.36
C LEU A 24 -6.73 -5.17 -2.15
N PHE A 25 -7.32 -6.25 -1.66
CA PHE A 25 -8.52 -6.85 -2.24
C PHE A 25 -9.70 -5.86 -2.21
N LEU A 26 -9.95 -5.22 -1.07
CA LEU A 26 -10.99 -4.20 -0.91
C LEU A 26 -10.79 -3.03 -1.88
N LEU A 27 -9.55 -2.56 -2.01
CA LEU A 27 -9.17 -1.50 -2.93
C LEU A 27 -9.47 -1.88 -4.39
N ASN A 28 -8.95 -3.04 -4.84
CA ASN A 28 -9.15 -3.55 -6.20
C ASN A 28 -10.63 -3.69 -6.56
N ASN A 29 -11.42 -4.30 -5.68
CA ASN A 29 -12.83 -4.57 -5.94
C ASN A 29 -13.68 -3.30 -5.90
N SER A 30 -13.43 -2.40 -4.95
CA SER A 30 -14.19 -1.14 -4.84
C SER A 30 -13.90 -0.24 -6.04
N HIS A 31 -12.63 -0.19 -6.48
CA HIS A 31 -12.25 0.55 -7.68
C HIS A 31 -12.91 -0.01 -8.93
N ARG A 32 -12.92 -1.34 -9.09
CA ARG A 32 -13.60 -1.98 -10.22
C ARG A 32 -15.10 -1.70 -10.24
N LEU A 33 -15.77 -1.80 -9.09
CA LEU A 33 -17.19 -1.48 -8.98
C LEU A 33 -17.47 -0.02 -9.34
N HIS A 34 -16.62 0.90 -8.89
CA HIS A 34 -16.74 2.31 -9.24
C HIS A 34 -16.61 2.54 -10.75
N GLN A 35 -15.61 1.93 -11.41
CA GLN A 35 -15.45 2.01 -12.87
C GLN A 35 -16.67 1.47 -13.63
N CYS A 36 -17.20 0.29 -13.23
CA CYS A 36 -18.38 -0.29 -13.87
C CYS A 36 -19.61 0.63 -13.74
N LEU A 37 -19.83 1.20 -12.56
CA LEU A 37 -20.94 2.12 -12.34
C LEU A 37 -20.78 3.42 -13.14
N GLN A 38 -19.57 3.98 -13.24
CA GLN A 38 -19.33 5.15 -14.08
C GLN A 38 -19.65 4.91 -15.56
N SER A 39 -19.45 3.69 -16.08
CA SER A 39 -19.79 3.36 -17.46
C SER A 39 -21.29 3.08 -17.70
N GLU A 40 -22.07 2.84 -16.64
CA GLU A 40 -23.46 2.37 -16.74
C GLU A 40 -24.52 3.37 -16.22
N ILE A 41 -24.11 4.39 -15.46
CA ILE A 41 -25.06 5.34 -14.85
C ILE A 41 -25.54 6.37 -15.87
N GLU A 42 -26.82 6.27 -16.23
CA GLU A 42 -27.60 7.37 -16.82
C GLU A 42 -27.87 8.47 -15.76
N PRO A 43 -27.94 9.77 -16.14
CA PRO A 43 -27.95 10.91 -15.21
C PRO A 43 -29.08 10.97 -14.17
N TRP A 44 -30.11 10.13 -14.31
CA TRP A 44 -31.36 10.21 -13.54
C TRP A 44 -31.45 9.20 -12.38
N TRP A 45 -30.40 8.39 -12.15
CA TRP A 45 -30.39 7.38 -11.08
C TRP A 45 -29.71 7.90 -9.82
N SER A 46 -30.38 8.82 -9.12
CA SER A 46 -29.83 9.52 -7.95
C SER A 46 -29.31 8.60 -6.84
N SER A 47 -29.92 7.42 -6.64
CA SER A 47 -29.48 6.43 -5.65
C SER A 47 -28.18 5.72 -6.04
N LEU A 48 -27.95 5.47 -7.33
CA LEU A 48 -26.68 4.90 -7.82
C LEU A 48 -25.55 5.91 -7.75
N GLN A 49 -25.87 7.19 -7.92
CA GLN A 49 -24.89 8.27 -7.80
C GLN A 49 -24.33 8.39 -6.37
N LEU A 50 -25.21 8.40 -5.36
CA LEU A 50 -24.79 8.38 -3.95
C LEU A 50 -23.93 7.14 -3.60
N TYR A 51 -24.26 5.98 -4.19
CA TYR A 51 -23.47 4.77 -4.00
C TYR A 51 -22.10 4.86 -4.69
N ALA A 52 -22.03 5.42 -5.90
CA ALA A 52 -20.77 5.65 -6.61
C ALA A 52 -19.84 6.62 -5.84
N GLU A 53 -20.38 7.71 -5.29
CA GLU A 53 -19.65 8.64 -4.42
C GLU A 53 -19.13 7.94 -3.14
N SER A 54 -19.94 7.05 -2.56
CA SER A 54 -19.50 6.23 -1.42
C SER A 54 -18.34 5.29 -1.78
N LEU A 55 -18.30 4.77 -3.02
CA LEU A 55 -17.20 3.92 -3.48
C LEU A 55 -15.90 4.69 -3.65
N VAL A 56 -15.94 5.94 -4.13
CA VAL A 56 -14.74 6.80 -4.20
C VAL A 56 -14.12 6.97 -2.81
N THR A 57 -14.96 7.36 -1.84
CA THR A 57 -14.53 7.51 -0.44
C THR A 57 -13.94 6.22 0.13
N LYS A 58 -14.52 5.06 -0.21
CA LYS A 58 -14.00 3.75 0.21
C LYS A 58 -12.66 3.42 -0.43
N VAL A 59 -12.50 3.66 -1.73
CA VAL A 59 -11.24 3.45 -2.46
C VAL A 59 -10.12 4.24 -1.81
N ASP A 60 -10.33 5.53 -1.57
CA ASP A 60 -9.32 6.37 -0.91
C ASP A 60 -9.05 5.92 0.53
N GLY A 61 -10.10 5.56 1.28
CA GLY A 61 -9.95 5.04 2.65
C GLY A 61 -9.17 3.73 2.73
N TYR A 62 -9.39 2.79 1.80
CA TYR A 62 -8.65 1.53 1.73
C TYR A 62 -7.21 1.74 1.29
N MET A 63 -6.97 2.66 0.35
CA MET A 63 -5.63 3.04 -0.06
C MET A 63 -4.83 3.61 1.12
N GLN A 64 -5.39 4.57 1.84
CA GLN A 64 -4.76 5.15 3.04
C GLN A 64 -4.51 4.09 4.12
N SER A 65 -5.50 3.23 4.39
CA SER A 65 -5.34 2.14 5.34
C SER A 65 -4.23 1.16 4.92
N TYR A 66 -4.13 0.86 3.62
CA TYR A 66 -3.08 0.00 3.08
C TYR A 66 -1.69 0.59 3.31
N LEU A 67 -1.51 1.88 3.00
CA LEU A 67 -0.27 2.62 3.23
C LEU A 67 0.12 2.63 4.71
N GLN A 68 -0.86 2.87 5.59
CA GLN A 68 -0.65 2.88 7.04
C GLN A 68 -0.26 1.51 7.60
N VAL A 69 -0.90 0.43 7.16
CA VAL A 69 -0.61 -0.92 7.67
C VAL A 69 0.66 -1.51 7.04
N SER A 70 0.94 -1.19 5.77
CA SER A 70 2.01 -1.85 5.00
C SER A 70 3.33 -1.08 5.01
N TRP A 71 3.29 0.24 4.95
CA TRP A 71 4.47 1.08 4.65
C TRP A 71 4.85 2.04 5.77
N ALA A 72 3.91 2.50 6.60
CA ALA A 72 4.24 3.30 7.77
C ALA A 72 5.16 2.59 8.78
N PRO A 73 5.02 1.27 9.05
CA PRO A 73 5.95 0.54 9.92
C PRO A 73 7.35 0.37 9.32
N VAL A 74 7.46 0.31 7.99
CA VAL A 74 8.76 0.27 7.30
C VAL A 74 9.48 1.59 7.54
N LEU A 75 8.80 2.72 7.28
CA LEU A 75 9.38 4.05 7.47
C LEU A 75 9.72 4.35 8.94
N SER A 76 8.88 3.87 9.88
CA SER A 76 9.10 4.11 11.31
C SER A 76 10.40 3.49 11.83
N CYS A 77 10.97 2.51 11.14
CA CYS A 77 12.27 1.95 11.46
C CYS A 77 13.41 2.98 11.48
N LEU A 78 13.27 4.08 10.72
CA LEU A 78 14.26 5.17 10.67
C LEU A 78 14.12 6.16 11.84
N PHE A 79 12.88 6.46 12.25
CA PHE A 79 12.59 7.60 13.13
C PHE A 79 12.11 7.24 14.53
N ASN A 80 11.54 6.04 14.70
CA ASN A 80 10.95 5.58 15.96
C ASN A 80 11.61 4.27 16.39
N PRO A 81 12.82 4.33 16.98
CA PRO A 81 13.47 3.13 17.48
C PRO A 81 12.66 2.53 18.63
N THR A 82 11.90 1.47 18.33
CA THR A 82 11.22 0.68 19.36
C THR A 82 12.24 0.08 20.32
N PRO A 83 12.06 0.19 21.65
CA PRO A 83 12.95 -0.44 22.63
C PRO A 83 12.95 -1.96 22.43
N HIS A 84 14.15 -2.56 22.35
CA HIS A 84 14.33 -3.97 21.95
C HIS A 84 14.00 -4.96 23.08
N PHE A 85 13.36 -6.07 22.70
CA PHE A 85 13.27 -7.31 23.50
C PHE A 85 14.17 -8.46 22.96
N LEU A 86 14.80 -8.32 21.77
CA LEU A 86 15.54 -9.42 21.12
C LEU A 86 16.91 -8.97 20.56
N GLY A 87 17.88 -8.79 21.47
CA GLY A 87 19.27 -9.27 21.35
C GLY A 87 20.22 -8.82 20.23
N LYS A 88 19.82 -8.07 19.20
CA LYS A 88 20.75 -7.55 18.17
C LYS A 88 20.56 -6.05 17.94
N ASN A 89 21.62 -5.28 18.19
CA ASN A 89 21.65 -3.84 17.96
C ASN A 89 21.82 -3.54 16.46
N TYR A 90 20.75 -3.65 15.67
CA TYR A 90 20.74 -3.18 14.29
C TYR A 90 20.54 -1.66 14.25
N SER A 91 21.32 -0.97 13.41
CA SER A 91 21.10 0.47 13.16
C SER A 91 19.70 0.72 12.57
N PRO A 92 19.10 1.90 12.78
CA PRO A 92 17.80 2.24 12.19
C PRO A 92 17.78 2.03 10.67
N LEU A 93 18.86 2.41 9.98
CA LEU A 93 19.05 2.16 8.55
C LEU A 93 18.97 0.67 8.19
N THR A 94 19.70 -0.20 8.92
CA THR A 94 19.71 -1.64 8.63
C THR A 94 18.32 -2.26 8.85
N ARG A 95 17.59 -1.78 9.86
CA ARG A 95 16.21 -2.21 10.13
C ARG A 95 15.27 -1.80 8.99
N PHE A 96 15.35 -0.55 8.56
CA PHE A 96 14.59 -0.04 7.42
C PHE A 96 14.86 -0.86 6.16
N GLU A 97 16.13 -1.04 5.78
CA GLU A 97 16.51 -1.78 4.57
C GLU A 97 16.00 -3.23 4.60
N SER A 98 16.04 -3.87 5.77
CA SER A 98 15.51 -5.23 5.95
C SER A 98 13.98 -5.28 5.81
N ALA A 99 13.28 -4.39 6.54
CA ALA A 99 11.81 -4.30 6.48
C ALA A 99 11.31 -3.92 5.07
N PHE A 100 12.02 -3.02 4.39
CA PHE A 100 11.75 -2.64 3.01
C PHE A 100 11.89 -3.82 2.07
N ARG A 101 12.99 -4.59 2.15
CA ARG A 101 13.21 -5.77 1.30
C ARG A 101 12.12 -6.82 1.50
N GLU A 102 11.73 -7.11 2.75
CA GLU A 102 10.64 -8.06 3.01
C GLU A 102 9.31 -7.58 2.45
N ALA A 103 8.98 -6.29 2.64
CA ALA A 103 7.79 -5.68 2.08
C ALA A 103 7.79 -5.75 0.55
N TYR A 104 8.91 -5.40 -0.10
CA TYR A 104 9.08 -5.46 -1.55
C TYR A 104 8.92 -6.87 -2.10
N ILE A 105 9.65 -7.86 -1.57
CA ILE A 105 9.61 -9.25 -2.05
C ILE A 105 8.18 -9.79 -1.97
N THR A 106 7.49 -9.52 -0.85
CA THR A 106 6.12 -9.98 -0.63
C THR A 106 5.15 -9.27 -1.59
N GLN A 107 5.17 -7.94 -1.62
CA GLN A 107 4.18 -7.14 -2.35
C GLN A 107 4.41 -7.15 -3.87
N LYS A 108 5.63 -7.47 -4.34
CA LYS A 108 5.92 -7.69 -5.77
C LYS A 108 5.13 -8.86 -6.34
N GLN A 109 4.84 -9.88 -5.52
CA GLN A 109 4.07 -11.05 -5.94
C GLN A 109 2.55 -10.80 -5.96
N TRP A 110 2.09 -9.67 -5.43
CA TRP A 110 0.66 -9.36 -5.41
C TRP A 110 0.25 -8.70 -6.71
N LYS A 111 -1.06 -8.71 -7.02
CA LYS A 111 -1.58 -8.16 -8.27
C LYS A 111 -2.54 -7.00 -8.00
N VAL A 112 -2.31 -5.88 -8.68
CA VAL A 112 -3.29 -4.80 -8.86
C VAL A 112 -3.64 -4.76 -10.36
N PRO A 113 -4.77 -5.34 -10.78
CA PRO A 113 -5.04 -5.53 -12.22
C PRO A 113 -5.20 -4.23 -13.00
N ASP A 114 -5.82 -3.21 -12.40
CA ASP A 114 -6.04 -1.93 -13.05
C ASP A 114 -4.75 -1.10 -13.08
N PRO A 115 -4.27 -0.66 -14.26
CA PRO A 115 -2.99 0.03 -14.39
C PRO A 115 -2.97 1.42 -13.76
N GLU A 116 -4.09 2.15 -13.80
CA GLU A 116 -4.17 3.50 -13.21
C GLU A 116 -4.19 3.43 -11.69
N LEU A 117 -4.95 2.50 -11.11
CA LEU A 117 -4.93 2.22 -9.68
C LEU A 117 -3.55 1.76 -9.23
N ARG A 118 -2.90 0.88 -9.99
CA ARG A 118 -1.54 0.40 -9.70
C ARG A 118 -0.55 1.55 -9.68
N LYS A 119 -0.58 2.42 -10.70
CA LYS A 119 0.26 3.61 -10.78
C LYS A 119 0.01 4.54 -9.60
N LYS A 120 -1.26 4.86 -9.28
CA LYS A 120 -1.64 5.69 -8.12
C LYS A 120 -1.09 5.11 -6.82
N LEU A 121 -1.20 3.79 -6.63
CA LEU A 121 -0.70 3.11 -5.43
C LEU A 121 0.82 3.16 -5.32
N ARG A 122 1.56 2.91 -6.41
CA ARG A 122 3.02 3.04 -6.45
C ARG A 122 3.47 4.46 -6.13
N THR A 123 2.85 5.46 -6.77
CA THR A 123 3.15 6.88 -6.51
C THR A 123 2.96 7.22 -5.04
N ALA A 124 1.86 6.82 -4.41
CA ALA A 124 1.63 7.11 -3.00
C ALA A 124 2.64 6.42 -2.07
N ILE A 125 3.10 5.21 -2.40
CA ILE A 125 4.16 4.52 -1.64
C ILE A 125 5.50 5.27 -1.80
N ILE A 126 5.84 5.68 -3.01
CA ILE A 126 7.06 6.46 -3.32
C ILE A 126 7.06 7.77 -2.55
N GLU A 127 5.97 8.53 -2.61
CA GLU A 127 5.78 9.79 -1.89
C GLU A 127 5.86 9.63 -0.37
N GLN A 128 5.50 8.45 0.16
CA GLN A 128 5.62 8.15 1.58
C GLN A 128 7.05 7.74 1.98
N ILE A 129 7.72 6.91 1.18
CA ILE A 129 8.98 6.26 1.57
C ILE A 129 10.20 7.09 1.19
N ILE A 130 10.28 7.58 -0.06
CA ILE A 130 11.49 8.22 -0.60
C ILE A 130 11.85 9.48 0.18
N PRO A 131 10.93 10.43 0.47
CA PRO A 131 11.30 11.65 1.18
C PRO A 131 11.86 11.37 2.58
N GLY A 132 11.27 10.42 3.31
CA GLY A 132 11.75 10.07 4.64
C GLY A 132 13.09 9.33 4.61
N TYR A 133 13.31 8.44 3.63
CA TYR A 133 14.59 7.77 3.46
C TYR A 133 15.72 8.73 3.11
N THR A 134 15.50 9.60 2.12
CA THR A 134 16.47 10.61 1.69
C THR A 134 16.82 11.57 2.82
N LYS A 135 15.81 12.08 3.53
CA LYS A 135 16.01 12.95 4.70
C LYS A 135 16.89 12.28 5.75
N TYR A 136 16.63 11.01 6.06
CA TYR A 136 17.43 10.28 7.04
C TYR A 136 18.90 10.12 6.59
N ILE A 137 19.14 9.82 5.31
CA ILE A 137 20.50 9.72 4.75
C ILE A 137 21.26 11.04 4.91
N GLU A 138 20.62 12.15 4.56
CA GLU A 138 21.21 13.49 4.61
C GLU A 138 21.53 13.89 6.05
N GLU A 139 20.58 13.74 6.98
CA GLU A 139 20.75 14.12 8.39
C GLU A 139 21.85 13.30 9.10
N ASN A 140 22.08 12.06 8.68
CA ASN A 140 23.07 11.17 9.27
C ASN A 140 24.40 11.12 8.48
N ASN A 141 24.56 11.96 7.45
CA ASN A 141 25.74 12.00 6.58
C ASN A 141 26.15 10.62 6.02
N ILE A 142 25.17 9.79 5.64
CA ILE A 142 25.41 8.44 5.12
C ILE A 142 25.88 8.56 3.66
N THR A 143 27.15 8.29 3.42
CA THR A 143 27.75 8.38 2.07
C THR A 143 27.57 7.13 1.21
N THR A 144 27.37 5.96 1.86
CA THR A 144 27.27 4.66 1.18
C THR A 144 26.15 3.81 1.78
N PRO A 145 24.87 4.15 1.56
CA PRO A 145 23.76 3.29 1.95
C PRO A 145 23.80 1.99 1.13
N ARG A 146 23.24 0.88 1.67
CA ARG A 146 23.20 -0.38 0.90
C ARG A 146 22.16 -0.37 -0.21
N LEU A 147 21.18 0.52 -0.11
CA LEU A 147 20.18 0.79 -1.13
C LEU A 147 20.28 2.27 -1.49
N ALA A 148 20.61 2.59 -2.74
CA ALA A 148 20.58 3.98 -3.16
C ALA A 148 19.11 4.48 -3.20
N PRO A 149 18.82 5.76 -2.92
CA PRO A 149 17.46 6.30 -3.04
C PRO A 149 16.83 6.03 -4.42
N GLN A 150 17.62 6.12 -5.49
CA GLN A 150 17.18 5.83 -6.85
C GLN A 150 16.87 4.34 -7.08
N GLU A 151 17.71 3.44 -6.56
CA GLU A 151 17.44 1.98 -6.61
C GLU A 151 16.14 1.65 -5.85
N LEU A 152 15.91 2.30 -4.71
CA LEU A 152 14.71 2.12 -3.91
C LEU A 152 13.45 2.56 -4.67
N GLU A 153 13.51 3.70 -5.36
CA GLU A 153 12.42 4.19 -6.20
C GLU A 153 12.13 3.24 -7.38
N GLU A 154 13.17 2.78 -8.08
CA GLU A 154 13.05 1.81 -9.17
C GLU A 154 12.39 0.51 -8.70
N MET A 155 12.79 0.00 -7.53
CA MET A 155 12.13 -1.17 -6.93
C MET A 155 10.64 -0.91 -6.66
N LEU A 156 10.27 0.28 -6.16
CA LEU A 156 8.87 0.60 -5.89
C LEU A 156 8.01 0.68 -7.17
N GLN A 157 8.61 1.05 -8.30
CA GLN A 157 7.93 1.07 -9.60
C GLN A 157 7.55 -0.34 -10.11
N ASP A 158 8.17 -1.40 -9.60
CA ASP A 158 7.91 -2.79 -9.99
C ASP A 158 6.81 -3.47 -9.16
N LEU A 159 6.28 -2.82 -8.12
CA LEU A 159 5.33 -3.44 -7.19
C LEU A 159 4.01 -3.80 -7.87
N PHE A 160 3.39 -4.90 -7.48
CA PHE A 160 2.04 -5.29 -7.89
C PHE A 160 1.85 -5.81 -9.34
N GLU A 161 2.92 -6.29 -9.98
CA GLU A 161 2.89 -6.92 -11.32
C GLU A 161 2.53 -8.41 -11.32
N GLY A 162 2.45 -9.04 -10.13
CA GLY A 162 2.25 -10.50 -9.97
C GLY A 162 1.01 -11.11 -10.61
#